data_AF-A0A7L2R6Z9-F1
#
_entry.id   AF-A0A7L2R6Z9-F1
#
_cell.length_a   1.000
_cell.length_b   1.000
_cell.length_c   1.000
_cell.angle_alpha   90.00
_cell.angle_beta   90.00
_cell.angle_gamma   90.00
#
_symmetry.space_group_name_H-M   'P 1'
#
loop_
_entity.id
_entity.type
_entity.pdbx_description
1 polymer ?
#
loop_
_entity_poly.entity_id
_entity_poly.type
_entity_poly.pdbx_seq_one_letter_code
_entity_poly.pdbx_strand_id
1 'polypeptide(L)' 'TIDQFEYDGCDNCETYLQMKGNREMVYDCTSSSFDGIIAMMSPEDSWVSKWQRISTFKPGVYAVSVTGRLPQG' A
#
# COMPACT_ATOMS: atom_id res chain seq x y z
N THR A 1 3.68 -8.01 -4.42
CA THR A 1 3.46 -8.25 -5.87
C THR A 1 1.97 -8.25 -6.14
N ILE A 2 1.54 -8.30 -7.41
CA ILE A 2 0.10 -8.38 -7.73
C ILE A 2 -0.55 -9.62 -7.10
N ASP A 3 0.12 -10.78 -7.17
CA ASP A 3 -0.42 -12.03 -6.62
C ASP A 3 -0.53 -12.01 -5.08
N GLN A 4 0.34 -11.26 -4.39
CA GLN A 4 0.22 -11.05 -2.95
C GLN A 4 -1.02 -10.22 -2.58
N PHE A 5 -1.31 -9.16 -3.33
CA PHE A 5 -2.54 -8.39 -3.11
C PHE A 5 -3.79 -9.21 -3.41
N GLU A 6 -3.75 -10.07 -4.44
CA GLU A 6 -4.87 -10.96 -4.76
C GLU A 6 -5.07 -12.03 -3.68
N TYR A 7 -4.00 -12.63 -3.16
CA TYR A 7 -4.11 -13.73 -2.20
C TYR A 7 -4.38 -13.24 -0.76
N ASP A 8 -3.66 -12.22 -0.31
CA ASP A 8 -3.66 -11.76 1.08
C ASP A 8 -4.44 -10.46 1.28
N GLY A 9 -4.66 -9.68 0.22
CA GLY A 9 -5.21 -8.33 0.32
C GLY A 9 -4.16 -7.30 0.71
N CYS A 10 -4.60 -6.08 1.05
CA CYS A 10 -3.70 -5.05 1.57
C CYS A 10 -3.56 -5.15 3.09
N ASP A 11 -2.33 -5.41 3.58
CA ASP A 11 -2.00 -5.51 5.00
C ASP A 11 -2.53 -4.37 5.88
N ASN A 12 -2.67 -3.16 5.33
CA ASN A 12 -3.11 -1.96 6.04
C ASN A 12 -4.56 -1.57 5.75
N CYS A 13 -5.10 -1.94 4.58
CA CYS A 13 -6.33 -1.35 4.05
C CYS A 13 -7.43 -2.37 3.74
N GLU A 14 -7.18 -3.67 3.90
CA GLU A 14 -8.09 -4.72 3.43
C GLU A 14 -9.51 -4.58 3.99
N THR A 15 -9.65 -4.18 5.25
CA THR A 15 -10.95 -3.93 5.89
C THR A 15 -11.85 -2.96 5.11
N TYR A 16 -11.25 -2.05 4.33
CA TYR A 16 -11.96 -1.02 3.56
C TYR A 16 -11.98 -1.30 2.06
N LEU A 17 -10.85 -1.75 1.50
CA LEU A 17 -10.70 -1.92 0.04
C LEU A 17 -11.16 -3.29 -0.48
N GLN A 18 -11.17 -4.32 0.38
CA GLN A 18 -11.70 -5.66 0.08
C GLN A 18 -11.22 -6.23 -1.27
N MET A 19 -9.91 -6.16 -1.52
CA MET A 19 -9.31 -6.61 -2.79
C MET A 19 -8.92 -8.09 -2.78
N LYS A 20 -8.91 -8.74 -1.61
CA LYS A 20 -8.57 -10.15 -1.48
C LYS A 20 -9.50 -11.04 -2.30
N GLY A 21 -8.92 -11.90 -3.12
CA GLY A 21 -9.62 -12.80 -4.03
C GLY A 21 -10.22 -12.10 -5.25
N ASN A 22 -9.99 -10.80 -5.43
CA ASN A 22 -10.55 -10.01 -6.54
C ASN A 22 -9.44 -9.26 -7.28
N ARG A 23 -8.92 -9.88 -8.34
CA ARG A 23 -7.83 -9.33 -9.14
C ARG A 23 -8.17 -8.00 -9.83
N GLU A 24 -9.43 -7.80 -10.23
CA GLU A 24 -9.87 -6.52 -10.82
C GLU A 24 -9.77 -5.39 -9.80
N MET A 25 -10.24 -5.62 -8.57
CA MET A 25 -10.10 -4.66 -7.48
C MET A 25 -8.65 -4.36 -7.12
N VAL A 26 -7.74 -5.34 -7.27
CA VAL A 26 -6.29 -5.10 -7.12
C VAL A 26 -5.78 -4.11 -8.16
N TYR A 27 -6.21 -4.22 -9.42
CA TYR A 27 -5.83 -3.27 -10.46
C TYR A 27 -6.40 -1.87 -10.22
N ASP A 28 -7.64 -1.77 -9.71
CA ASP A 28 -8.26 -0.48 -9.41
C ASP A 28 -7.67 0.20 -8.17
N CYS A 29 -7.26 -0.58 -7.17
CA CYS A 29 -6.79 -0.07 -5.89
C CYS A 29 -5.26 0.06 -5.77
N THR A 30 -4.50 -0.45 -6.73
CA THR A 30 -3.03 -0.38 -6.74
C THR A 30 -2.50 0.22 -8.04
N SER A 31 -1.23 0.62 -8.06
CA SER A 31 -0.59 1.17 -9.25
C SER A 31 0.77 0.53 -9.48
N SER A 32 1.04 0.12 -10.72
CA SER A 32 2.37 -0.33 -11.17
C SER A 32 3.36 0.83 -11.35
N SER A 33 2.87 2.06 -11.34
CA SER A 33 3.67 3.27 -11.57
C SER A 33 3.94 3.96 -10.23
N PHE A 34 5.12 3.71 -9.67
CA PHE A 34 5.58 4.31 -8.42
C PHE A 34 7.07 4.61 -8.48
N ASP A 35 7.51 5.58 -7.67
CA ASP A 35 8.90 6.03 -7.62
C ASP A 35 9.47 5.83 -6.22
N GLY A 36 10.68 5.27 -6.16
CA GLY A 36 11.41 5.00 -4.92
C GLY A 36 10.77 3.91 -4.05
N ILE A 37 11.58 3.26 -3.22
CA ILE A 37 11.13 2.29 -2.23
C ILE A 37 11.69 2.61 -0.85
N ILE A 38 10.90 2.37 0.18
CA ILE A 38 11.26 2.53 1.58
C ILE A 38 10.98 1.19 2.26
N ALA A 39 12.03 0.56 2.79
CA ALA A 39 11.88 -0.56 3.71
C ALA A 39 11.64 0.00 5.13
N MET A 40 10.38 0.07 5.55
CA MET A 40 9.98 0.61 6.84
C MET A 40 9.98 -0.49 7.89
N MET A 41 10.89 -0.40 8.88
CA MET A 41 11.05 -1.39 9.94
C MET A 41 10.35 -1.00 11.25
N SER A 42 10.42 0.28 11.62
CA SER A 42 9.86 0.82 12.87
C SER A 42 9.06 2.09 12.58
N PRO A 43 7.82 1.98 12.07
CA PRO A 43 6.96 3.11 11.68
C PRO A 43 6.72 4.12 12.80
N GLU A 44 6.61 3.67 14.05
CA GLU A 44 6.36 4.49 15.23
C GLU A 44 7.54 5.36 15.65
N ASP A 45 8.77 4.92 15.33
CA ASP A 45 10.03 5.59 15.70
C ASP A 45 10.89 5.92 14.46
N SER A 46 10.25 6.42 13.42
CA SER A 46 10.92 6.85 12.20
C SER A 46 10.49 8.26 11.80
N TRP A 47 11.45 9.12 11.48
CA TRP A 47 11.14 10.42 10.88
C TRP A 47 10.58 10.23 9.46
N VAL A 48 11.11 9.26 8.71
CA VAL A 48 10.68 8.96 7.34
C VAL A 48 9.21 8.53 7.31
N SER A 49 8.75 7.72 8.27
CA SER A 49 7.34 7.29 8.34
C SER A 49 6.41 8.46 8.63
N LYS A 50 6.81 9.39 9.51
CA LYS A 50 6.06 10.61 9.84
C LYS A 50 5.93 11.50 8.61
N TRP A 51 7.04 11.73 7.90
CA TRP A 51 7.04 12.50 6.65
C TRP A 51 6.13 11.88 5.58
N GLN A 52 6.21 10.55 5.43
CA GLN A 52 5.41 9.80 4.46
C GLN A 52 3.99 9.46 4.92
N ARG A 53 3.58 9.91 6.12
CA ARG A 53 2.25 9.67 6.70
C ARG A 53 1.88 8.18 6.85
N ILE A 54 2.87 7.33 7.11
CA ILE A 54 2.72 5.88 7.30
C ILE A 54 3.10 5.42 8.71
N SER A 55 3.19 6.34 9.69
CA SER A 55 3.67 6.05 11.05
C SER A 55 2.76 5.10 11.85
N THR A 56 1.52 4.89 11.42
CA THR A 56 0.55 3.97 12.05
C THR A 56 0.36 2.68 11.27
N PHE A 57 1.04 2.53 10.13
CA PHE A 57 0.93 1.34 9.30
C PHE A 57 1.91 0.26 9.77
N LYS A 58 1.72 -0.97 9.30
CA LYS A 58 2.57 -2.11 9.65
C LYS A 58 4.00 -1.92 9.09
N PRO A 59 5.02 -2.54 9.69
CA PRO A 59 6.33 -2.69 9.05
C PRO A 59 6.19 -3.35 7.67
N GLY A 60 6.93 -2.87 6.68
CA GLY A 60 6.79 -3.31 5.30
C GLY A 60 7.50 -2.42 4.29
N VAL A 61 7.30 -2.71 3.00
CA VAL A 61 7.87 -1.93 1.90
C VAL A 61 6.81 -0.97 1.35
N TYR A 62 7.18 0.30 1.24
CA TYR A 62 6.32 1.39 0.76
C TYR A 62 6.98 2.13 -0.40
N ALA A 63 6.19 2.70 -1.31
CA ALA A 63 6.70 3.61 -2.33
C ALA A 63 6.97 5.01 -1.75
N VAL A 64 7.90 5.76 -2.35
CA VAL A 64 8.08 7.18 -1.99
C VAL A 64 6.94 8.02 -2.55
N SER A 65 6.56 7.75 -3.80
CA SER A 65 5.43 8.35 -4.50
C SER A 65 4.71 7.30 -5.32
N VAL A 66 3.38 7.39 -5.40
CA VAL A 66 2.54 6.51 -6.22
C VAL A 66 1.78 7.37 -7.23
N THR A 67 1.90 7.04 -8.51
CA THR A 67 1.15 7.72 -9.58
C THR A 67 -0.17 7.00 -9.80
N GLY A 68 -1.27 7.74 -9.67
CA GLY A 68 -2.62 7.23 -9.84
C GLY A 68 -3.58 7.83 -8.82
N ARG A 69 -4.86 7.50 -8.94
CA ARG A 69 -5.90 7.89 -7.99
C ARG A 69 -6.90 6.76 -7.89
N LEU A 70 -7.37 6.46 -6.68
CA LEU A 70 -8.46 5.52 -6.48
C LEU A 70 -9.71 5.97 -7.26
N PRO A 71 -10.52 5.02 -7.79
CA PRO A 71 -11.76 5.34 -8.49
C PRO A 71 -12.74 6.14 -7.62
N GLN A 72 -13.59 6.94 -8.27
CA GLN A 72 -14.78 7.48 -7.60
C GLN A 72 -15.81 6.35 -7.53
N GLY A 73 -16.15 5.92 -6.30
CA GLY A 73 -17.18 4.91 -6.05
C GLY A 73 -18.59 5.36 -6.37
#